data_AF-A0A2T6F192-F1
#
_entry.id   AF-A0A2T6F192-F1
#
_cell.length_a   1.000
_cell.length_b   1.000
_cell.length_c   1.000
_cell.angle_alpha   90.00
_cell.angle_beta   90.00
_cell.angle_gamma   90.00
#
_symmetry.space_group_name_H-M   'P 1'
#
loop_
_entity.id
_entity.type
_entity.pdbx_description
1 polymer ?
#
loop_
_entity_poly.entity_id
_entity_poly.type
_entity_poly.pdbx_seq_one_letter_code
_entity_poly.pdbx_strand_id
1 'polypeptide(L)'
;MPKLKSGTIIPTPEETAAINAGIAADPDNPELTEEWFAKAKPASEILTPETYTALVAKRRGRPKAEETKVFTAIRLDADLLDAFKATGKGWQTRVNAALRQFITEHPLHR
;
A
#
# COMPACT_ATOMS: atom_id res chain seq x y z
N MET A 1 -8.06 15.27 -5.14
CA MET A 1 -6.80 15.00 -4.40
C MET A 1 -7.12 14.94 -2.91
N PRO A 2 -6.57 13.98 -2.14
CA PRO A 2 -6.77 13.97 -0.70
C PRO A 2 -6.26 15.28 -0.08
N LYS A 3 -6.96 15.77 0.95
CA LYS A 3 -6.54 16.99 1.66
C LYS A 3 -5.20 16.74 2.35
N LEU A 4 -4.29 17.72 2.25
CA LEU A 4 -3.02 17.70 2.97
C LEU A 4 -3.26 17.70 4.49
N LYS A 5 -2.30 17.17 5.25
CA LYS A 5 -2.39 17.15 6.72
C LYS A 5 -2.35 18.58 7.26
N SER A 6 -3.06 18.82 8.36
CA SER A 6 -2.96 20.08 9.10
C SER A 6 -1.48 20.40 9.42
N GLY A 7 -1.05 21.64 9.17
CA GLY A 7 0.33 22.08 9.37
C GLY A 7 1.30 21.76 8.24
N THR A 8 0.83 21.35 7.06
CA THR A 8 1.69 21.17 5.88
C THR A 8 2.19 22.53 5.39
N ILE A 9 3.51 22.73 5.41
CA ILE A 9 4.17 23.92 4.88
C ILE A 9 4.39 23.71 3.38
N ILE A 10 3.90 24.64 2.57
CA ILE A 10 4.14 24.68 1.13
C ILE A 10 5.14 25.80 0.89
N PRO A 11 6.27 25.53 0.20
CA PRO A 11 7.23 26.58 -0.13
C PRO A 11 6.56 27.73 -0.87
N THR A 12 6.93 28.95 -0.50
CA THR A 12 6.58 30.14 -1.28
C THR A 12 7.25 30.10 -2.66
N PRO A 13 6.79 30.90 -3.63
CA PRO A 13 7.47 31.00 -4.93
C PRO A 13 8.95 31.41 -4.83
N GLU A 14 9.28 32.30 -3.89
CA GLU A 14 10.65 32.75 -3.63
C GLU A 14 11.52 31.62 -3.05
N GLU A 15 11.01 30.89 -2.06
CA GLU A 15 11.69 29.72 -1.50
C GLU A 15 11.87 28.62 -2.55
N THR A 16 10.87 28.41 -3.40
CA THR A 16 10.95 27.45 -4.51
C THR A 16 12.05 27.85 -5.50
N ALA A 17 12.16 29.13 -5.84
CA ALA A 17 13.22 29.63 -6.70
C ALA A 17 14.61 29.44 -6.09
N ALA A 18 14.76 29.71 -4.78
CA ALA A 18 16.01 29.50 -4.06
C ALA A 18 16.41 28.00 -4.00
N ILE A 19 15.43 27.11 -3.76
CA ILE A 19 15.65 25.66 -3.78
C ILE A 19 16.12 25.20 -5.17
N ASN A 20 15.44 25.63 -6.23
CA ASN A 20 15.80 25.26 -7.60
C ASN A 20 17.20 25.80 -7.99
N ALA A 21 17.54 27.01 -7.57
CA ALA A 21 18.87 27.57 -7.81
C ALA A 21 19.97 26.78 -7.08
N GLY A 22 19.71 26.31 -5.85
CA GLY A 22 20.62 25.44 -5.12
C GLY A 22 20.83 24.08 -5.80
N ILE A 23 19.75 23.45 -6.27
CA ILE A 23 19.81 22.20 -7.02
C ILE A 23 20.65 22.38 -8.30
N ALA A 24 20.42 23.46 -9.05
CA ALA A 24 21.14 23.72 -10.30
C ALA A 24 22.63 24.06 -10.11
N ALA A 25 23.01 24.56 -8.92
CA ALA A 25 24.39 24.93 -8.61
C ALA A 25 25.21 23.78 -7.98
N ASP A 26 24.59 22.64 -7.67
CA ASP A 26 25.26 21.49 -7.05
C ASP A 26 26.10 20.71 -8.07
N PRO A 27 27.45 20.73 -7.99
CA PRO A 27 28.30 20.00 -8.92
C PRO A 27 28.30 18.48 -8.71
N ASP A 28 27.94 18.00 -7.52
CA ASP A 28 27.95 16.57 -7.18
C ASP A 28 26.63 15.89 -7.54
N ASN A 29 25.56 16.65 -7.74
CA ASN A 29 24.23 16.15 -8.08
C ASN A 29 23.60 16.93 -9.25
N PRO A 30 24.15 16.80 -10.47
CA PRO A 30 23.58 17.44 -11.65
C PRO A 30 22.20 16.88 -11.99
N GLU A 31 21.37 17.71 -12.62
CA GLU A 31 20.05 17.31 -13.13
C GLU A 31 20.16 16.15 -14.13
N LEU A 32 19.41 15.08 -13.89
CA LEU A 32 19.38 13.90 -14.76
C LEU A 32 18.55 14.20 -16.01
N THR A 33 19.21 14.65 -17.07
CA THR A 33 18.57 15.01 -18.34
C THR A 33 18.09 13.79 -19.12
N GLU A 34 17.26 14.02 -20.15
CA GLU A 34 16.80 12.97 -21.07
C GLU A 34 17.97 12.22 -21.74
N GLU A 35 19.06 12.93 -22.06
CA GLU A 35 20.27 12.32 -22.63
C GLU A 35 20.95 11.33 -21.68
N TRP A 36 20.84 11.57 -20.37
CA TRP A 36 21.31 10.63 -19.36
C TRP A 36 20.44 9.37 -19.36
N PHE A 37 19.12 9.53 -19.36
CA PHE A 37 18.17 8.41 -19.39
C PHE A 37 18.26 7.59 -20.68
N ALA A 38 18.53 8.22 -21.82
CA ALA A 38 18.76 7.53 -23.09
C ALA A 38 19.96 6.55 -23.03
N LYS A 39 20.90 6.75 -22.10
CA LYS A 39 22.07 5.89 -21.88
C LYS A 39 21.88 4.91 -20.71
N ALA A 40 20.79 5.05 -19.95
CA ALA A 40 20.53 4.19 -18.80
C ALA A 40 20.23 2.75 -19.25
N LYS A 41 20.76 1.78 -18.51
CA LYS A 41 20.56 0.35 -18.78
C LYS A 41 19.76 -0.31 -17.66
N PRO A 42 18.95 -1.33 -17.95
CA PRO A 42 18.27 -2.11 -16.93
C PRO A 42 19.27 -2.68 -15.91
N ALA A 43 18.90 -2.69 -14.63
CA ALA A 43 19.74 -3.24 -13.56
C ALA A 43 20.11 -4.71 -13.80
N SER A 44 19.27 -5.47 -14.49
CA SER A 44 19.52 -6.87 -14.87
C SER A 44 20.68 -7.05 -15.86
N GLU A 45 21.05 -6.00 -16.61
CA GLU A 45 22.16 -6.05 -17.57
C GLU A 45 23.49 -5.62 -16.96
N ILE A 46 23.46 -4.91 -15.82
CA ILE A 46 24.65 -4.34 -15.16
C ILE A 46 25.04 -5.12 -13.90
N LEU A 47 24.07 -5.58 -13.14
CA LEU A 47 24.31 -6.31 -11.90
C LEU A 47 24.56 -7.80 -12.17
N THR A 48 25.32 -8.43 -11.28
CA THR A 48 25.47 -9.90 -11.32
C THR A 48 24.11 -10.57 -11.08
N PRO A 49 23.86 -11.76 -11.66
CA PRO A 49 22.60 -12.48 -11.46
C PRO A 49 22.25 -12.70 -9.98
N GLU A 50 23.25 -12.98 -9.14
CA GLU A 50 23.10 -13.15 -7.70
C GLU A 50 22.63 -11.85 -7.01
N THR A 51 23.29 -10.73 -7.30
CA THR A 51 22.95 -9.43 -6.72
C THR A 51 21.56 -8.97 -7.16
N TYR A 52 21.27 -9.11 -8.46
CA TYR A 52 19.95 -8.79 -9.01
C TYR A 52 18.85 -9.62 -8.36
N THR A 53 19.06 -10.94 -8.23
CA THR A 53 18.11 -11.85 -7.59
C THR A 53 17.88 -11.49 -6.12
N ALA A 54 18.93 -11.18 -5.36
CA ALA A 54 18.81 -10.77 -3.97
C ALA A 54 18.03 -9.45 -3.79
N LEU A 55 18.21 -8.48 -4.70
CA LEU A 55 17.48 -7.21 -4.67
C LEU A 55 16.00 -7.39 -5.06
N VAL A 56 15.72 -8.21 -6.07
CA VAL A 56 14.34 -8.50 -6.50
C VAL A 56 13.60 -9.37 -5.48
N ALA A 57 14.29 -10.31 -4.83
CA ALA A 57 13.72 -11.15 -3.77
C ALA A 57 13.27 -10.32 -2.54
N LYS A 58 13.88 -9.15 -2.30
CA LYS A 58 13.44 -8.17 -1.29
C LYS A 58 12.21 -7.36 -1.74
N ARG A 59 11.29 -7.95 -2.52
CA ARG A 59 9.97 -7.34 -2.78
C ARG A 59 9.28 -7.07 -1.45
N ARG A 60 9.35 -5.81 -1.01
CA ARG A 60 8.70 -5.34 0.22
C ARG A 60 7.19 -5.35 0.01
N GLY A 61 6.50 -6.16 0.78
CA GLY A 61 5.04 -6.25 0.81
C GLY A 61 4.61 -7.40 1.72
N ARG A 62 3.39 -7.31 2.27
CA ARG A 62 2.78 -8.45 2.97
C ARG A 62 2.82 -9.65 2.00
N PRO A 63 3.27 -10.85 2.43
CA PRO A 63 3.19 -12.04 1.60
C PRO A 63 1.80 -12.15 0.98
N LYS A 64 1.74 -12.50 -0.31
CA LYS A 64 0.46 -12.75 -0.97
C LYS A 64 -0.24 -13.85 -0.15
N ALA A 65 -1.37 -13.53 0.46
CA ALA A 65 -2.13 -14.52 1.20
C ALA A 65 -2.62 -15.56 0.19
N GLU A 66 -2.29 -16.84 0.42
CA GLU A 66 -2.77 -17.97 -0.40
C GLU A 66 -4.30 -18.00 -0.47
N GLU A 67 -4.97 -17.67 0.64
CA GLU A 67 -6.41 -17.47 0.69
C GLU A 67 -6.74 -15.99 0.97
N THR A 68 -7.26 -15.31 -0.06
CA THR A 68 -7.77 -13.95 0.11
C THR A 68 -9.22 -14.00 0.61
N LYS A 69 -9.54 -13.16 1.59
CA LYS A 69 -10.94 -12.95 1.97
C LYS A 69 -11.66 -12.32 0.77
N VAL A 70 -12.70 -12.99 0.27
CA VAL A 70 -13.56 -12.42 -0.77
C VAL A 70 -14.51 -11.42 -0.10
N PHE A 71 -14.52 -10.18 -0.59
CA PHE A 71 -15.50 -9.19 -0.15
C PHE A 71 -16.84 -9.51 -0.81
N THR A 72 -17.83 -9.89 0.00
CA THR A 72 -19.20 -10.14 -0.46
C THR A 72 -20.14 -9.21 0.32
N ALA A 73 -20.90 -8.39 -0.40
CA ALA A 73 -21.93 -7.54 0.20
C ALA A 73 -23.18 -8.38 0.46
N ILE A 74 -23.51 -8.59 1.74
CA ILE A 74 -24.76 -9.22 2.19
C ILE A 74 -25.58 -8.21 3.00
N ARG A 75 -26.90 -8.31 2.95
CA ARG A 75 -27.79 -7.56 3.84
C ARG A 75 -27.97 -8.36 5.12
N LEU A 76 -27.76 -7.71 6.26
CA LEU A 76 -28.00 -8.25 7.60
C LEU A 76 -29.10 -7.42 8.25
N ASP A 77 -29.87 -8.05 9.13
CA ASP A 77 -30.87 -7.35 9.93
C ASP A 77 -30.21 -6.29 10.83
N ALA A 78 -30.95 -5.20 11.08
CA ALA A 78 -30.42 -4.02 11.75
C ALA A 78 -30.01 -4.31 13.20
N ASP A 79 -30.82 -5.08 13.92
CA ASP A 79 -30.59 -5.51 15.30
C ASP A 79 -29.33 -6.39 15.42
N LEU A 80 -29.13 -7.33 14.50
CA LEU A 80 -27.94 -8.17 14.43
C LEU A 80 -26.69 -7.30 14.20
N LEU A 81 -26.77 -6.37 13.24
CA LEU A 81 -25.66 -5.49 12.91
C LEU A 81 -25.28 -4.60 14.10
N ASP A 82 -26.27 -4.08 14.82
CA ASP A 82 -26.06 -3.24 15.99
C ASP A 82 -25.46 -4.02 17.16
N ALA A 83 -25.95 -5.24 17.42
CA ALA A 83 -25.39 -6.14 18.44
C ALA A 83 -23.90 -6.43 18.18
N PHE A 84 -23.53 -6.77 16.94
CA PHE A 84 -22.13 -6.98 16.62
C PHE A 84 -21.34 -5.67 16.65
N LYS A 85 -21.84 -4.55 16.13
CA LYS A 85 -21.11 -3.26 16.20
C LYS A 85 -20.84 -2.80 17.63
N ALA A 86 -21.78 -3.04 18.55
CA ALA A 86 -21.62 -2.71 19.97
C ALA A 86 -20.41 -3.40 20.62
N THR A 87 -19.98 -4.56 20.09
CA THR A 87 -18.75 -5.25 20.55
C THR A 87 -17.44 -4.52 20.18
N GLY A 88 -17.51 -3.42 19.42
CA GLY A 88 -16.39 -2.54 19.11
C GLY A 88 -15.45 -3.07 18.02
N LYS A 89 -14.16 -2.74 18.13
CA LYS A 89 -13.13 -3.11 17.12
C LYS A 89 -13.13 -4.63 16.88
N GLY A 90 -13.13 -5.02 15.62
CA GLY A 90 -13.12 -6.44 15.22
C GLY A 90 -14.50 -7.10 15.12
N TRP A 91 -15.60 -6.35 15.14
CA TRP A 91 -16.95 -6.92 15.04
C TRP A 91 -17.16 -7.76 13.78
N GLN A 92 -16.61 -7.35 12.63
CA GLN A 92 -16.67 -8.13 11.39
C GLN A 92 -15.94 -9.49 11.51
N THR A 93 -14.83 -9.54 12.26
CA THR A 93 -14.13 -10.79 12.55
C THR A 93 -15.00 -11.72 13.40
N ARG A 94 -15.74 -11.17 14.37
CA ARG A 94 -16.69 -11.92 15.19
C ARG A 94 -17.87 -12.44 14.38
N VAL A 95 -18.42 -11.65 13.46
CA VAL A 95 -19.46 -12.10 12.52
C VAL A 95 -18.95 -13.31 11.69
N ASN A 96 -17.75 -13.21 11.13
CA ASN A 96 -17.17 -14.31 10.36
C ASN A 96 -16.92 -15.57 11.22
N ALA A 97 -16.52 -15.41 12.49
CA ALA A 97 -16.37 -16.54 13.41
C ALA A 97 -17.72 -17.21 13.71
N ALA A 98 -18.77 -16.42 13.97
CA ALA A 98 -20.12 -16.92 14.22
C ALA A 98 -20.68 -17.67 13.01
N LEU A 99 -20.48 -17.17 11.78
CA LEU A 99 -20.90 -17.86 10.56
C LEU A 99 -20.17 -19.21 10.37
N ARG A 100 -18.88 -19.28 10.72
CA ARG A 100 -18.13 -20.54 10.69
C ARG A 100 -18.64 -21.53 11.72
N GLN A 101 -18.86 -21.07 12.94
CA GLN A 101 -19.45 -21.88 14.02
C GLN A 101 -20.82 -22.42 13.60
N PHE A 102 -21.68 -21.58 13.02
CA PHE A 102 -23.00 -21.99 12.54
C PHE A 102 -22.91 -23.13 11.52
N ILE A 103 -22.00 -23.05 10.54
CA ILE A 103 -21.80 -24.12 9.55
C ILE A 103 -21.29 -25.42 10.20
N THR A 104 -20.46 -25.32 11.24
CA THR A 104 -19.97 -26.49 11.98
C THR A 104 -21.09 -27.15 12.77
N GLU A 105 -21.92 -26.37 13.45
CA GLU A 105 -23.04 -26.87 14.26
C GLU A 105 -24.23 -27.32 13.40
N HIS A 106 -24.43 -26.67 12.26
CA HIS A 106 -25.49 -26.93 11.30
C HIS A 106 -24.85 -27.18 9.94
N PRO A 107 -24.38 -28.42 9.68
CA PRO A 107 -23.86 -28.79 8.38
C PRO A 107 -24.88 -28.42 7.32
N LEU A 108 -24.45 -27.63 6.34
CA LEU A 108 -25.29 -27.27 5.21
C LEU A 108 -25.50 -28.54 4.38
N HIS A 109 -26.58 -29.27 4.68
CA HIS A 109 -27.04 -30.36 3.84
C HIS A 109 -27.43 -29.76 2.50
N ARG A 110 -26.81 -30.26 1.44
CA ARG A 110 -27.03 -29.83 0.07
C ARG A 110 -27.74 -30.96 -0.68
#